data_AF-A0A2A4R841-F1
#
_entry.id   AF-A0A2A4R841-F1
#
_cell.length_a   1.000
_cell.length_b   1.000
_cell.length_c   1.000
_cell.angle_alpha   90.00
_cell.angle_beta   90.00
_cell.angle_gamma   90.00
#
_symmetry.space_group_name_H-M   'P 1'
#
loop_
_entity.id
_entity.type
_entity.pdbx_description
1 polymer ?
#
loop_
_entity_poly.entity_id
_entity_poly.type
_entity_poly.pdbx_seq_one_letter_code
_entity_poly.pdbx_strand_id
1 'polypeptide(L)'
;FDDLGLKPRVISESNGFMPAMVMARLGSAATILPRALVEALGDLVGTRVLALVEPEQVRPICMATLDRSPELTTVRALKTLVAGFVR
;
A
#
# COMPACT_ATOMS: atom_id res chain seq x y z
N PHE A 1 12.38 5.87 4.26
CA PHE A 1 12.87 6.07 5.65
C PHE A 1 14.35 6.37 5.62
N ASP A 2 15.15 5.53 4.97
CA ASP A 2 16.59 5.73 4.81
C ASP A 2 16.95 7.05 4.09
N ASP A 3 16.25 7.38 3.00
CA ASP A 3 16.37 8.67 2.29
C ASP A 3 16.14 9.91 3.17
N LEU A 4 15.57 9.74 4.36
CA LEU A 4 15.25 10.80 5.31
C LEU A 4 16.03 10.64 6.62
N GLY A 5 17.00 9.72 6.68
CA GLY A 5 17.80 9.44 7.87
C GLY A 5 17.01 8.78 9.02
N LEU A 6 15.78 8.32 8.78
CA LEU A 6 14.95 7.69 9.80
C LEU A 6 15.28 6.20 9.92
N LYS A 7 15.52 5.72 11.14
CA LYS A 7 15.90 4.33 11.43
C LYS A 7 14.91 3.68 12.40
N PRO A 8 13.77 3.16 11.93
CA PRO A 8 12.88 2.38 12.77
C PRO A 8 13.57 1.10 13.24
N ARG A 9 13.29 0.65 14.47
CA ARG A 9 13.71 -0.66 14.94
C ARG A 9 12.79 -1.72 14.35
N VAL A 10 13.29 -2.50 13.41
CA VAL A 10 12.54 -3.62 12.81
C VAL A 10 12.35 -4.72 13.85
N ILE A 11 11.10 -5.06 14.14
CA ILE A 11 10.72 -6.13 15.10
C ILE A 11 10.46 -7.44 14.36
N SER A 12 9.93 -7.37 13.13
CA SER A 12 9.60 -8.53 12.30
C SER A 12 9.51 -8.11 10.83
N GLU A 13 9.85 -9.03 9.93
CA GLU A 13 9.73 -8.87 8.49
C GLU A 13 8.78 -9.94 7.92
N SER A 14 7.91 -9.54 7.00
CA SER A 14 6.90 -10.40 6.42
C SER A 14 6.62 -9.98 4.97
N ASN A 15 6.40 -10.96 4.10
CA ASN A 15 6.03 -10.73 2.70
C ASN A 15 4.54 -10.37 2.50
N GLY A 16 3.72 -10.49 3.56
CA GLY A 16 2.32 -10.08 3.56
C GLY A 16 2.02 -9.11 4.70
N PHE A 17 0.99 -8.27 4.53
CA PHE A 17 0.61 -7.27 5.53
C PHE A 17 -0.19 -7.86 6.71
N MET A 18 -0.88 -8.98 6.52
CA MET A 18 -1.75 -9.60 7.53
C MET A 18 -1.02 -9.94 8.84
N PRO A 19 0.17 -10.58 8.84
CA PRO A 19 0.93 -10.83 10.07
C PRO A 19 1.27 -9.55 10.83
N ALA A 20 1.69 -8.48 10.12
CA ALA A 20 2.02 -7.21 10.74
C ALA A 20 0.79 -6.55 11.40
N MET A 21 -0.39 -6.68 10.79
CA MET A 21 -1.66 -6.20 11.37
C MET A 21 -2.05 -6.96 12.64
N VAL A 22 -1.88 -8.28 12.66
CA VAL A 22 -2.14 -9.08 13.86
C VAL A 22 -1.23 -8.63 15.01
N MET A 23 0.06 -8.44 14.75
CA MET A 23 0.99 -7.95 15.78
C MET A 23 0.67 -6.54 16.27
N ALA A 24 0.23 -5.65 15.36
CA ALA A 24 -0.20 -4.31 15.72
C ALA A 24 -1.45 -4.34 16.62
N ARG A 25 -2.43 -5.19 16.30
CA ARG A 25 -3.63 -5.39 17.11
C ARG A 25 -3.34 -6.00 18.48
N LEU A 26 -2.33 -6.87 18.57
CA LEU A 26 -1.86 -7.44 19.84
C LEU A 26 -0.99 -6.47 20.66
N GLY A 27 -0.77 -5.23 20.19
CA GLY A 27 0.08 -4.24 20.86
C GLY A 27 1.56 -4.60 20.88
N SER A 28 1.99 -5.57 20.07
CA SER A 28 3.37 -6.07 20.04
C SER A 28 4.25 -5.31 19.04
N ALA A 29 3.65 -4.57 18.11
CA ALA A 29 4.36 -3.76 17.12
C ALA A 29 3.52 -2.53 16.70
N ALA A 30 4.17 -1.58 16.03
CA ALA A 30 3.50 -0.62 15.16
C ALA A 30 3.84 -0.97 13.72
N THR A 31 2.92 -0.72 12.78
CA THR A 31 3.13 -0.98 11.35
C THR A 31 2.65 0.18 10.50
N ILE A 32 3.16 0.26 9.28
CA ILE A 32 2.81 1.26 8.27
C ILE A 32 2.07 0.55 7.13
N LEU A 33 0.94 1.10 6.72
CA LEU A 33 0.09 0.53 5.67
C LEU A 33 -0.27 1.61 4.63
N PRO A 34 -0.52 1.22 3.37
CA PRO A 34 -1.13 2.12 2.39
C PRO A 34 -2.52 2.58 2.84
N ARG A 35 -2.84 3.86 2.62
CA ARG A 35 -4.14 4.46 2.98
C ARG A 35 -5.33 3.69 2.38
N ALA A 36 -5.24 3.35 1.10
CA ALA A 36 -6.27 2.58 0.40
C ALA A 36 -6.55 1.21 1.06
N LEU A 37 -5.56 0.61 1.72
CA LEU A 37 -5.74 -0.65 2.43
C LEU A 37 -6.48 -0.44 3.76
N VAL A 38 -6.20 0.65 4.48
CA VAL A 38 -6.95 1.03 5.68
C VAL A 38 -8.41 1.30 5.31
N GLU A 39 -8.65 2.04 4.23
CA GLU A 39 -9.99 2.33 3.72
C GLU A 39 -10.75 1.05 3.31
N ALA A 40 -10.08 0.11 2.64
CA ALA A 40 -10.68 -1.14 2.20
C ALA A 40 -10.98 -2.13 3.35
N LEU A 41 -10.16 -2.15 4.39
CA LEU A 41 -10.34 -3.05 5.54
C LEU A 41 -11.37 -2.53 6.55
N GLY A 42 -11.68 -1.22 6.50
CA GLY A 42 -12.66 -0.61 7.39
C GLY A 42 -12.13 -0.44 8.82
N ASP A 43 -13.00 -0.66 9.80
CA ASP A 43 -12.65 -0.43 11.20
C ASP A 43 -11.65 -1.46 11.73
N LEU A 44 -10.49 -0.99 12.17
CA LEU A 44 -9.39 -1.79 12.70
C LEU A 44 -9.47 -1.87 14.24
N VAL A 45 -10.50 -2.54 14.75
CA VAL A 45 -10.80 -2.63 16.18
C VAL A 45 -9.60 -3.07 17.01
N GLY A 46 -9.29 -2.28 18.04
CA GLY A 46 -8.15 -2.50 18.94
C GLY A 46 -6.84 -1.89 18.43
N THR A 47 -6.88 -1.12 17.35
CA THR A 47 -5.74 -0.33 16.86
C THR A 47 -6.11 1.15 16.79
N ARG A 48 -5.09 2.00 16.67
CA ARG A 48 -5.26 3.41 16.35
C ARG A 48 -4.50 3.73 15.08
N VAL A 49 -5.22 4.23 14.08
CA VAL A 49 -4.61 4.70 12.83
C VAL A 49 -4.16 6.15 13.01
N LEU A 50 -2.92 6.43 12.63
CA LEU A 50 -2.33 7.76 12.64
C LEU A 50 -1.80 8.07 11.23
N ALA A 51 -1.99 9.31 10.78
CA ALA A 51 -1.42 9.76 9.52
C ALA A 51 0.09 9.98 9.66
N LEU A 52 0.85 9.55 8.65
CA LEU A 52 2.24 9.96 8.50
C LEU A 52 2.28 11.39 7.97
N VAL A 53 2.91 12.30 8.71
CA VAL A 53 3.01 13.73 8.37
C VAL A 53 4.41 14.11 7.88
N GLU A 54 5.45 13.63 8.57
CA GLU A 54 6.84 13.95 8.25
C GLU A 54 7.66 12.65 8.24
N PRO A 55 7.83 12.01 7.07
CA PRO A 55 7.33 12.39 5.75
C PRO A 55 5.88 11.93 5.48
N GLU A 56 5.12 12.73 4.73
CA GLU A 56 4.10 12.17 3.85
C GLU A 56 4.83 11.44 2.70
N GLN A 57 4.48 10.18 2.47
CA GLN A 57 5.04 9.40 1.36
C GLN A 57 3.95 8.99 0.40
N VAL A 58 3.98 9.58 -0.79
CA VAL A 58 3.16 9.15 -1.93
C VAL A 58 3.97 8.18 -2.78
N ARG A 59 3.44 6.98 -2.98
CA ARG A 59 4.03 5.95 -3.84
C ARG A 59 3.06 5.68 -4.99
N PRO A 60 3.38 6.06 -6.24
CA PRO A 60 2.48 5.83 -7.37
C PRO A 60 2.38 4.33 -7.65
N ILE A 61 1.15 3.88 -7.90
CA ILE A 61 0.86 2.52 -8.38
C ILE A 61 0.55 2.65 -9.87
N CYS A 62 1.10 1.75 -10.69
CA CYS A 62 0.86 1.73 -12.13
C CYS A 62 0.44 0.34 -12.60
N MET A 63 -0.21 0.30 -13.76
CA MET A 63 -0.43 -0.94 -14.48
C MET A 63 0.70 -1.16 -15.48
N ALA A 64 1.45 -2.25 -15.32
CA ALA A 64 2.50 -2.67 -16.23
C ALA A 64 1.98 -3.74 -17.20
N THR A 65 2.22 -3.54 -18.50
CA THR A 65 1.80 -4.48 -19.55
C THR A 65 2.93 -4.67 -20.55
N LEU A 66 3.04 -5.85 -21.16
CA LEU A 66 3.97 -6.06 -22.27
C LEU A 66 3.60 -5.16 -23.45
N ASP A 67 4.61 -4.58 -24.09
CA ASP A 67 4.44 -3.85 -25.34
C ASP A 67 4.30 -4.84 -26.50
N ARG A 68 3.10 -4.92 -27.09
CA ARG A 68 2.73 -5.90 -28.12
C ARG A 68 2.07 -5.19 -29.28
N SER A 69 2.38 -5.63 -30.51
CA SER A 69 1.71 -5.18 -31.72
C SER A 69 1.21 -6.39 -32.54
N PRO A 70 -0.11 -6.58 -32.71
CA PRO A 70 -1.18 -5.77 -32.13
C PRO A 70 -1.38 -5.99 -30.61
N GLU A 71 -1.90 -4.98 -29.92
CA GLU A 71 -2.25 -5.08 -28.49
C GLU A 71 -3.44 -6.03 -28.28
N LEU A 72 -3.42 -6.81 -27.19
CA LEU A 72 -4.55 -7.64 -26.77
C LEU A 72 -5.76 -6.79 -26.41
N THR A 73 -6.94 -7.14 -26.94
CA THR A 73 -8.19 -6.40 -26.70
C THR A 73 -8.55 -6.27 -25.22
N THR A 74 -8.29 -7.30 -24.41
CA THR A 74 -8.51 -7.29 -22.96
C THR A 74 -7.59 -6.31 -22.24
N VAL A 75 -6.31 -6.24 -22.63
CA VAL A 75 -5.34 -5.28 -22.08
C VAL A 75 -5.75 -3.85 -22.41
N ARG A 76 -6.16 -3.59 -23.66
CA ARG A 76 -6.69 -2.29 -24.08
C ARG A 76 -7.90 -1.86 -23.24
N ALA A 77 -8.86 -2.76 -23.06
CA ALA A 77 -10.06 -2.49 -22.26
C ALA A 77 -9.72 -2.15 -20.81
N LEU A 78 -8.77 -2.88 -20.20
CA LEU A 78 -8.32 -2.62 -18.84
C LEU A 78 -7.57 -1.27 -18.74
N LYS A 79 -6.74 -0.91 -19.72
CA LYS A 79 -6.08 0.42 -19.78
C LYS A 79 -7.09 1.55 -19.79
N THR A 80 -8.13 1.43 -20.62
CA THR A 80 -9.21 2.43 -20.70
C THR A 80 -9.96 2.55 -19.37
N LEU A 81 -10.28 1.43 -18.72
CA LEU A 81 -10.94 1.42 -17.42
C LEU A 81 -10.06 2.08 -16.34
N VAL A 82 -8.80 1.68 -16.26
CA VAL A 82 -7.86 2.20 -15.25
C VAL A 82 -7.60 3.69 -15.44
N ALA A 83 -7.49 4.17 -16.68
CA ALA A 83 -7.36 5.60 -16.98
C ALA A 83 -8.54 6.44 -16.46
N GLY A 84 -9.73 5.83 -16.29
CA GLY A 84 -10.89 6.47 -15.68
C GLY A 84 -10.76 6.74 -14.17
N PHE A 85 -9.90 6.00 -13.45
CA PHE A 85 -9.68 6.17 -12.00
C PHE A 85 -8.62 7.22 -11.65
N VAL A 86 -7.90 7.77 -12.63
CA VAL A 86 -6.81 8.75 -12.42
C VAL A 86 -7.32 10.21 -12.49
N ARG A 87 -8.65 10.42 -12.40
CA ARG A 87 -9.28 11.74 -12.40
C ARG A 87 -9.58 12.24 -10.99
#